data_AF-A0A3B8VFM5-F1
#
_entry.id   AF-A0A3B8VFM5-F1
#
_cell.length_a   1.000
_cell.length_b   1.000
_cell.length_c   1.000
_cell.angle_alpha   90.00
_cell.angle_beta   90.00
_cell.angle_gamma   90.00
#
_symmetry.space_group_name_H-M   'P 1'
#
loop_
_entity.id
_entity.type
_entity.pdbx_description
1 polymer ?
#
loop_
_entity_poly.entity_id
_entity_poly.type
_entity_poly.pdbx_seq_one_letter_code
_entity_poly.pdbx_strand_id
1 'polypeptide(L)'
;CYLCARMRRGYLYAKAKELGCNKIALGHHKSDVIETTLMAMLYGGQIQGMLPRLKSKNFDGLELIRPLYCVNEQDVLKWKEGNGLDFIACACKFTENTAKEAVFSARKRVKQLIAELKKENPCVEDNIFQSIHNVQLDTLVRYKTNGTEVSFLQKFDD
;
A
#
# COMPACT_ATOMS: atom_id res chain seq x y z
N CYS A 1 3.14 14.58 -0.85
CA CYS A 1 2.81 14.71 0.60
C CYS A 1 1.45 14.08 0.92
N TYR A 2 1.14 13.83 2.19
CA TYR A 2 -0.10 13.20 2.65
C TYR A 2 -1.37 13.99 2.26
N LEU A 3 -1.38 15.31 2.51
CA LEU A 3 -2.53 16.17 2.23
C LEU A 3 -2.89 16.17 0.74
N CYS A 4 -1.91 16.37 -0.14
CA CYS A 4 -2.12 16.31 -1.59
C CYS A 4 -2.66 14.95 -2.05
N ALA A 5 -2.12 13.83 -1.51
CA ALA A 5 -2.64 12.51 -1.82
C ALA A 5 -4.10 12.33 -1.36
N ARG A 6 -4.47 12.89 -0.20
CA ARG A 6 -5.85 12.85 0.32
C ARG A 6 -6.81 13.66 -0.57
N MET A 7 -6.43 14.88 -0.94
CA MET A 7 -7.26 15.75 -1.79
C MET A 7 -7.43 15.18 -3.20
N ARG A 8 -6.35 14.68 -3.83
CA ARG A 8 -6.43 14.04 -5.15
C ARG A 8 -7.39 12.84 -5.17
N ARG A 9 -7.34 12.01 -4.12
CA ARG A 9 -8.29 10.89 -3.97
C ARG A 9 -9.73 11.39 -3.83
N GLY A 10 -9.97 12.40 -2.99
CA GLY A 10 -11.31 12.99 -2.83
C GLY A 10 -11.89 13.48 -4.16
N TYR A 11 -11.11 14.25 -4.92
CA TYR A 11 -11.52 14.75 -6.24
C TYR A 11 -11.76 13.61 -7.25
N LEU A 12 -10.85 12.64 -7.31
CA LEU A 12 -10.99 11.47 -8.19
C LEU A 12 -12.30 10.71 -7.92
N TYR A 13 -12.66 10.54 -6.65
CA TYR A 13 -13.86 9.81 -6.26
C TYR A 13 -15.13 10.57 -6.61
N ALA A 14 -15.14 11.88 -6.34
CA ALA A 14 -16.25 12.75 -6.71
C ALA A 14 -16.48 12.75 -8.23
N LYS A 15 -15.40 12.91 -9.01
CA LYS A 15 -15.50 12.92 -10.48
C LYS A 15 -15.91 11.56 -11.05
N ALA A 16 -15.39 10.47 -10.51
CA ALA A 16 -15.80 9.12 -10.92
C ALA A 16 -17.32 8.91 -10.71
N LYS A 17 -17.87 9.39 -9.59
CA LYS A 17 -19.30 9.30 -9.31
C LYS A 17 -20.12 10.17 -10.27
N GLU A 18 -19.67 11.39 -10.55
CA GLU A 18 -20.30 12.30 -11.53
C GLU A 18 -20.39 11.65 -12.92
N LEU A 19 -19.37 10.88 -13.31
CA LEU A 19 -19.31 10.15 -14.58
C LEU A 19 -20.09 8.83 -14.58
N GLY A 20 -20.77 8.47 -13.49
CA GLY A 20 -21.52 7.21 -13.37
C GLY A 20 -20.64 5.96 -13.23
N CYS A 21 -19.36 6.11 -12.88
CA CYS A 21 -18.46 4.98 -12.67
C CYS A 21 -18.81 4.22 -11.38
N ASN A 22 -18.71 2.89 -11.42
CA ASN A 22 -18.86 2.03 -10.23
C ASN A 22 -17.53 1.53 -9.64
N LYS A 23 -16.40 1.76 -10.34
CA LYS A 23 -15.06 1.31 -9.93
C LYS A 23 -14.01 2.36 -10.27
N ILE A 24 -12.99 2.45 -9.42
CA ILE A 24 -11.74 3.18 -9.67
C ILE A 24 -10.58 2.18 -9.61
N ALA A 25 -9.85 2.05 -10.70
CA ALA A 25 -8.62 1.27 -10.76
C ALA A 25 -7.41 2.13 -10.37
N LEU A 26 -6.65 1.69 -9.37
CA LEU A 26 -5.39 2.31 -8.99
C LEU A 26 -4.22 1.38 -9.33
N GLY A 27 -3.17 1.94 -9.90
CA GLY A 27 -1.95 1.23 -10.30
C GLY A 27 -1.04 0.80 -9.15
N HIS A 28 -1.58 0.50 -7.96
CA HIS A 28 -0.78 -0.02 -6.87
C HIS A 28 -0.30 -1.43 -7.21
N HIS A 29 1.02 -1.62 -7.18
CA HIS A 29 1.67 -2.89 -7.48
C HIS A 29 2.09 -3.64 -6.21
N LYS A 30 2.61 -4.86 -6.34
CA LYS A 30 3.02 -5.71 -5.22
C LYS A 30 4.00 -5.02 -4.27
N SER A 31 4.98 -4.29 -4.81
CA SER A 31 5.93 -3.54 -3.99
C SER A 31 5.27 -2.44 -3.14
N ASP A 32 4.19 -1.79 -3.60
CA ASP A 32 3.44 -0.83 -2.76
C ASP A 32 2.79 -1.52 -1.55
N VAL A 33 2.33 -2.77 -1.71
CA VAL A 33 1.72 -3.57 -0.64
C VAL A 33 2.76 -3.89 0.43
N ILE A 34 3.92 -4.37 -0.01
CA ILE A 34 5.07 -4.70 0.86
C ILE A 34 5.55 -3.45 1.62
N GLU A 35 5.79 -2.35 0.89
CA GLU A 35 6.24 -1.09 1.48
C GLU A 35 5.22 -0.56 2.49
N THR A 36 3.93 -0.58 2.15
CA THR A 36 2.86 -0.11 3.05
C THR A 36 2.80 -0.94 4.32
N THR A 37 2.94 -2.26 4.21
CA THR A 37 2.93 -3.18 5.35
C THR A 37 4.08 -2.89 6.30
N LEU A 38 5.31 -2.76 5.77
CA LEU A 38 6.48 -2.43 6.59
C LEU A 38 6.40 -1.01 7.15
N MET A 39 5.89 -0.04 6.40
CA MET A 39 5.69 1.31 6.91
C MET A 39 4.71 1.32 8.09
N ALA A 40 3.60 0.59 7.99
CA ALA A 40 2.63 0.46 9.08
C ALA A 40 3.24 -0.18 10.32
N MET A 41 4.08 -1.21 10.13
CA MET A 41 4.76 -1.90 11.22
C MET A 41 5.83 -1.02 11.89
N LEU A 42 6.77 -0.48 11.11
CA LEU A 42 7.97 0.20 11.61
C LEU A 42 7.71 1.63 12.08
N TYR A 43 6.74 2.33 11.47
CA TYR A 43 6.43 3.74 11.79
C TYR A 43 5.03 3.95 12.34
N GLY A 44 4.12 2.98 12.18
CA GLY A 44 2.74 3.06 12.63
C GLY A 44 2.40 2.16 13.82
N GLY A 45 3.31 1.26 14.24
CA GLY A 45 3.10 0.34 15.35
C GLY A 45 1.94 -0.63 15.15
N GLN A 46 1.59 -0.95 13.90
CA GLN A 46 0.48 -1.84 13.57
C GLN A 46 0.78 -2.72 12.36
N ILE A 47 0.25 -3.95 12.37
CA ILE A 47 0.24 -4.80 11.18
C ILE A 47 -0.98 -4.41 10.35
N GLN A 48 -0.75 -3.81 9.19
CA GLN A 48 -1.81 -3.40 8.28
C GLN A 48 -1.42 -3.70 6.83
N GLY A 49 -2.20 -4.55 6.17
CA GLY A 49 -2.05 -4.84 4.75
C GLY A 49 -2.80 -3.85 3.85
N MET A 50 -2.68 -4.07 2.55
CA MET A 50 -3.38 -3.33 1.52
C MET A 50 -4.39 -4.26 0.83
N LEU A 51 -5.69 -3.97 0.86
CA LEU A 51 -6.68 -4.86 0.22
C LEU A 51 -6.68 -4.72 -1.31
N PRO A 52 -6.79 -5.78 -2.12
CA PRO A 52 -6.86 -5.66 -3.59
C PRO A 52 -8.16 -4.98 -4.06
N ARG A 53 -9.23 -5.03 -3.26
CA ARG A 53 -10.53 -4.41 -3.52
C ARG A 53 -11.14 -3.89 -2.23
N LEU A 54 -11.80 -2.73 -2.28
CA LEU A 54 -12.57 -2.19 -1.16
C LEU A 54 -13.79 -1.40 -1.62
N LYS A 55 -14.86 -1.45 -0.83
CA LYS A 55 -16.02 -0.56 -1.00
C LYS A 55 -15.68 0.83 -0.43
N SER A 56 -16.08 1.88 -1.14
CA SER A 56 -15.93 3.25 -0.65
C SER A 56 -16.87 3.48 0.53
N LYS A 57 -16.35 4.04 1.63
CA LYS A 57 -17.17 4.39 2.80
C LYS A 57 -17.98 5.67 2.60
N ASN A 58 -17.49 6.58 1.73
CA ASN A 58 -18.04 7.92 1.58
C ASN A 58 -18.83 8.09 0.27
N PHE A 59 -18.77 7.11 -0.63
CA PHE A 59 -19.41 7.16 -1.94
C PHE A 59 -20.09 5.82 -2.21
N ASP A 60 -21.39 5.75 -1.92
CA ASP A 60 -22.17 4.52 -2.10
C ASP A 60 -22.12 4.02 -3.55
N GLY A 61 -22.11 2.70 -3.72
CA GLY A 61 -21.97 2.02 -5.02
C GLY A 61 -20.58 2.07 -5.68
N LEU A 62 -19.62 2.82 -5.13
CA LEU A 62 -18.28 2.97 -5.69
C LEU A 62 -17.27 2.04 -5.03
N GLU A 63 -16.47 1.34 -5.84
CA GLU A 63 -15.39 0.46 -5.36
C GLU A 63 -14.01 0.93 -5.82
N LEU A 64 -12.99 0.62 -5.01
CA LEU A 64 -11.59 0.72 -5.41
C LEU A 64 -11.07 -0.67 -5.76
N ILE A 65 -10.34 -0.78 -6.87
CA ILE A 65 -9.64 -2.00 -7.28
C ILE A 65 -8.16 -1.70 -7.54
N ARG A 66 -7.30 -2.71 -7.30
CA ARG A 66 -5.86 -2.66 -7.54
C ARG A 66 -5.45 -3.82 -8.46
N PRO A 67 -5.62 -3.69 -9.79
CA PRO A 67 -5.37 -4.79 -10.72
C PRO A 67 -3.92 -5.31 -10.70
N LEU A 68 -2.97 -4.47 -10.31
CA LEU A 68 -1.55 -4.79 -10.27
C LEU A 68 -1.09 -5.38 -8.93
N TYR A 69 -2.01 -5.77 -8.04
CA TYR A 69 -1.72 -6.19 -6.66
C TYR A 69 -0.62 -7.26 -6.53
N CYS A 70 -0.51 -8.18 -7.51
CA CYS A 70 0.50 -9.24 -7.53
C CYS A 70 1.64 -8.99 -8.53
N VAL A 71 1.69 -7.83 -9.19
CA VAL A 71 2.69 -7.49 -10.21
C VAL A 71 3.87 -6.79 -9.54
N ASN A 72 5.11 -7.17 -9.87
CA ASN A 72 6.28 -6.49 -9.31
C ASN A 72 6.52 -5.15 -10.00
N GLU A 73 7.09 -4.18 -9.28
CA GLU A 73 7.45 -2.88 -9.86
C GLU A 73 8.40 -3.03 -11.07
N GLN A 74 9.35 -3.97 -10.99
CA GLN A 74 10.30 -4.23 -12.08
C GLN A 74 9.62 -4.68 -13.37
N ASP A 75 8.52 -5.43 -13.28
CA ASP A 75 7.79 -5.91 -14.45
C ASP A 75 7.01 -4.75 -15.09
N VAL A 76 6.48 -3.83 -14.29
CA VAL A 76 5.87 -2.59 -14.78
C VAL A 76 6.89 -1.71 -15.51
N LEU A 77 8.11 -1.58 -14.98
CA LEU A 77 9.19 -0.80 -15.59
C LEU A 77 9.66 -1.43 -16.92
N LYS A 78 9.85 -2.75 -16.97
CA LYS A 78 10.18 -3.47 -18.21
C LYS A 78 9.08 -3.31 -19.26
N TRP A 79 7.82 -3.40 -18.84
CA TRP A 79 6.68 -3.20 -19.74
C TRP A 79 6.66 -1.77 -20.30
N LYS A 80 6.91 -0.77 -19.45
CA LYS A 80 7.06 0.63 -19.87
C LYS A 80 8.13 0.78 -20.96
N GLU A 81 9.33 0.26 -20.70
CA GLU A 81 10.47 0.34 -21.63
C GLU A 81 10.20 -0.38 -22.95
N GLY A 82 9.67 -1.60 -22.91
CA GLY A 82 9.34 -2.37 -24.10
C GLY A 82 8.25 -1.76 -24.98
N ASN A 83 7.43 -0.86 -24.43
CA ASN A 83 6.40 -0.12 -25.16
C ASN A 83 6.80 1.32 -25.51
N GLY A 84 8.03 1.75 -25.19
CA GLY A 84 8.50 3.10 -25.47
C GLY A 84 7.68 4.19 -24.77
N LEU A 85 7.14 3.90 -23.58
CA LEU A 85 6.29 4.82 -22.83
C LEU A 85 7.13 5.70 -21.91
N ASP A 86 6.67 6.92 -21.64
CA ASP A 86 7.22 7.78 -20.58
C ASP A 86 6.18 8.05 -19.49
N PHE A 87 6.56 7.81 -18.25
CA PHE A 87 5.69 8.03 -17.10
C PHE A 87 5.90 9.43 -16.55
N ILE A 88 4.79 10.16 -16.38
CA ILE A 88 4.81 11.48 -15.79
C ILE A 88 5.15 11.43 -14.30
N ALA A 89 6.02 12.33 -13.85
CA ALA A 89 6.22 12.56 -12.43
C ALA A 89 5.05 13.36 -11.84
N CYS A 90 4.90 13.31 -10.51
CA CYS A 90 3.98 14.19 -9.81
C CYS A 90 4.37 15.65 -10.07
N ALA A 91 3.49 16.45 -10.69
CA ALA A 91 3.71 17.86 -11.04
C ALA A 91 3.88 18.82 -9.83
N CYS A 92 4.08 18.29 -8.62
CA CYS A 92 4.20 19.08 -7.41
C CYS A 92 5.67 19.46 -7.17
N LYS A 93 5.96 20.76 -7.07
CA LYS A 93 7.30 21.28 -6.72
C LYS A 93 7.84 20.74 -5.40
N PHE A 94 6.96 20.37 -4.46
CA PHE A 94 7.36 19.70 -3.22
C PHE A 94 7.98 18.33 -3.48
N THR A 95 7.43 17.54 -4.42
CA THR A 95 8.01 16.25 -4.83
C THR A 95 9.31 16.40 -5.60
N GLU A 96 9.48 17.50 -6.33
CA GLU A 96 10.73 17.85 -6.99
C GLU A 96 11.82 18.23 -5.99
N ASN A 97 11.48 19.02 -4.95
CA ASN A 97 12.40 19.39 -3.89
C ASN A 97 12.71 18.23 -2.92
N THR A 98 11.77 17.31 -2.65
CA THR A 98 12.07 16.05 -1.90
C THR A 98 12.94 15.07 -2.72
N ALA A 99 12.98 15.20 -4.05
CA ALA A 99 13.94 14.47 -4.86
C ALA A 99 15.35 15.08 -4.80
N LYS A 100 15.45 16.39 -4.53
CA LYS A 100 16.70 17.17 -4.50
C LYS A 100 17.26 17.40 -3.08
N GLU A 101 16.43 17.40 -2.04
CA GLU A 101 16.80 17.64 -0.63
C GLU A 101 16.53 16.42 0.26
N ALA A 102 17.30 16.31 1.35
CA ALA A 102 17.28 15.26 2.36
C ALA A 102 16.02 15.26 3.26
N VAL A 103 14.84 15.50 2.70
CA VAL A 103 13.59 15.39 3.43
C VAL A 103 13.27 13.92 3.66
N PHE A 104 13.10 13.54 4.93
CA PHE A 104 12.82 12.17 5.32
C PHE A 104 11.54 11.65 4.65
N SER A 105 11.68 10.58 3.86
CA SER A 105 10.56 9.83 3.29
C SER A 105 10.62 8.40 3.81
N ALA A 106 9.70 8.07 4.73
CA ALA A 106 9.57 6.71 5.28
C ALA A 106 9.46 5.66 4.17
N ARG A 107 8.75 5.97 3.07
CA ARG A 107 8.64 5.09 1.91
C ARG A 107 9.99 4.84 1.24
N LYS A 108 10.78 5.90 0.99
CA LYS A 108 12.12 5.77 0.40
C LYS A 108 13.04 4.94 1.30
N ARG A 109 12.98 5.15 2.63
CA ARG A 109 13.77 4.40 3.59
C ARG A 109 13.39 2.92 3.65
N VAL A 110 12.10 2.60 3.66
CA VAL A 110 11.61 1.21 3.61
C VAL A 110 12.01 0.52 2.32
N LYS A 111 11.89 1.20 1.17
CA LYS A 111 12.34 0.66 -0.12
C LYS A 111 13.83 0.32 -0.12
N GLN A 112 14.66 1.21 0.42
CA GLN A 112 16.10 0.95 0.59
C GLN A 112 16.36 -0.21 1.54
N LEU A 113 15.66 -0.28 2.67
CA LEU A 113 15.77 -1.38 3.64
C LEU A 113 15.43 -2.73 3.00
N ILE A 114 14.35 -2.81 2.22
CA ILE A 114 13.98 -4.04 1.49
C ILE A 114 15.09 -4.42 0.52
N ALA A 115 15.66 -3.46 -0.22
CA ALA A 115 16.75 -3.72 -1.15
C ALA A 115 18.03 -4.20 -0.45
N GLU A 116 18.33 -3.70 0.76
CA GLU A 116 19.43 -4.17 1.60
C GLU A 116 19.17 -5.62 2.07
N LEU A 117 17.98 -5.90 2.63
CA LEU A 117 17.60 -7.25 3.06
C LEU A 117 17.59 -8.26 1.91
N LYS A 118 17.24 -7.83 0.70
CA LYS A 118 17.21 -8.68 -0.50
C LYS A 118 18.59 -9.23 -0.88
N LYS A 119 19.68 -8.55 -0.48
CA LYS A 119 21.05 -9.04 -0.69
C LYS A 119 21.36 -10.30 0.12
N GLU A 120 20.74 -10.42 1.29
CA GLU A 120 20.92 -11.56 2.19
C GLU A 120 19.83 -12.63 1.96
N ASN A 121 18.60 -12.20 1.76
CA ASN A 121 17.44 -13.06 1.52
C ASN A 121 16.72 -12.65 0.23
N PRO A 122 17.01 -13.33 -0.91
CA PRO A 122 16.37 -13.05 -2.19
C PRO A 122 14.83 -13.13 -2.16
N CYS A 123 14.26 -13.90 -1.23
CA CYS A 123 12.83 -14.12 -1.07
C CYS A 123 12.15 -13.14 -0.11
N VAL A 124 12.86 -12.12 0.40
CA VAL A 124 12.34 -11.23 1.46
C VAL A 124 11.04 -10.52 1.06
N GLU A 125 10.93 -10.07 -0.19
CA GLU A 125 9.72 -9.40 -0.69
C GLU A 125 8.51 -10.34 -0.68
N ASP A 126 8.70 -11.58 -1.12
CA ASP A 126 7.66 -12.62 -1.12
C ASP A 126 7.28 -13.03 0.30
N ASN A 127 8.25 -13.15 1.21
CA ASN A 127 8.01 -13.45 2.61
C ASN A 127 7.17 -12.37 3.28
N ILE A 128 7.49 -11.08 3.06
CA ILE A 128 6.71 -9.97 3.60
C ILE A 128 5.31 -9.97 3.00
N PHE A 129 5.18 -10.14 1.67
CA PHE A 129 3.88 -10.19 1.03
C PHE A 129 3.03 -11.36 1.56
N GLN A 130 3.60 -12.55 1.70
CA GLN A 130 2.89 -13.71 2.22
C GLN A 130 2.53 -13.57 3.71
N SER A 131 3.31 -12.81 4.50
CA SER A 131 3.04 -12.61 5.93
C SER A 131 1.67 -11.98 6.23
N ILE A 132 1.14 -11.16 5.31
CA ILE A 132 -0.21 -10.58 5.44
C ILE A 132 -1.32 -11.51 4.93
N HIS A 133 -0.97 -12.61 4.28
CA HIS A 133 -1.89 -13.67 3.85
C HIS A 133 -1.90 -14.87 4.81
N ASN A 134 -0.83 -15.05 5.59
CA ASN A 134 -0.65 -16.15 6.52
C ASN A 134 -0.57 -15.66 7.98
N VAL A 135 -1.63 -15.00 8.45
CA VAL A 135 -1.68 -14.40 9.79
C VAL A 135 -2.15 -15.42 10.83
N GLN A 136 -1.30 -15.68 11.82
CA GLN A 136 -1.62 -16.57 12.95
C GLN A 136 -2.22 -15.74 14.10
N LEU A 137 -3.54 -15.56 14.11
CA LEU A 137 -4.21 -14.70 15.10
C LEU A 137 -4.06 -15.21 16.54
N ASP A 138 -3.91 -16.53 16.73
CA ASP A 138 -3.80 -17.15 18.05
C ASP A 138 -2.47 -16.84 18.76
N THR A 139 -1.46 -16.32 18.04
CA THR A 139 -0.16 -15.94 18.62
C THR A 139 -0.08 -14.45 18.95
N LEU A 140 -1.13 -13.68 18.65
CA LEU A 140 -1.16 -12.24 18.90
C LEU A 140 -1.74 -11.94 20.29
N VAL A 141 -1.06 -11.08 21.05
CA VAL A 141 -1.56 -10.55 22.34
C VAL A 141 -2.94 -9.89 22.17
N ARG A 142 -3.14 -9.18 21.07
CA ARG A 142 -4.44 -8.61 20.71
C ARG A 142 -4.53 -8.33 19.21
N TYR A 143 -5.74 -8.31 18.68
CA TYR A 143 -6.01 -7.87 17.32
C TYR A 143 -7.34 -7.10 17.23
N LYS A 144 -7.52 -6.32 16.15
CA LYS A 144 -8.74 -5.54 15.91
C LYS A 144 -9.49 -6.08 14.70
N THR A 145 -10.79 -6.32 14.86
CA THR A 145 -11.67 -6.76 13.77
C THR A 145 -13.03 -6.10 13.90
N ASN A 146 -13.62 -5.65 12.78
CA ASN A 146 -14.93 -4.98 12.75
C ASN A 146 -15.09 -3.80 13.74
N GLY A 147 -13.99 -3.13 14.09
CA GLY A 147 -13.98 -2.03 15.08
C GLY A 147 -13.88 -2.47 16.54
N THR A 148 -13.86 -3.78 16.80
CA THR A 148 -13.72 -4.37 18.14
C THR A 148 -12.29 -4.87 18.36
N GLU A 149 -11.77 -4.72 19.57
CA GLU A 149 -10.49 -5.30 20.00
C GLU A 149 -10.72 -6.66 20.66
N VAL A 150 -9.96 -7.67 20.25
CA VAL A 150 -9.98 -9.03 20.78
C VAL A 150 -8.65 -9.30 21.48
N SER A 151 -8.70 -9.66 22.75
CA SER A 151 -7.53 -10.02 23.57
C SER A 151 -7.29 -11.52 23.55
N PHE A 152 -6.03 -11.95 23.60
CA PHE A 152 -5.66 -13.36 23.75
C PHE A 152 -6.30 -14.00 25.00
N LEU A 153 -6.58 -13.20 26.04
CA LEU A 153 -7.21 -13.65 27.28
C LEU A 153 -8.60 -14.26 27.07
N GLN A 154 -9.31 -13.92 25.98
CA GLN A 154 -10.63 -14.49 25.72
C GLN A 154 -10.59 -16.01 25.46
N LYS A 155 -9.44 -16.55 25.09
CA LYS A 155 -9.23 -17.99 24.83
C LYS A 155 -8.33 -18.65 25.89
N PHE A 156 -7.94 -17.93 26.93
CA PHE A 156 -6.90 -18.40 27.87
C PHE A 156 -7.46 -19.40 28.88
N ASP A 157 -8.76 -19.31 29.18
CA ASP A 157 -9.46 -20.17 30.14
C ASP A 157 -10.34 -21.25 29.46
N ASP A 158 -10.36 -21.29 28.12
CA ASP A 158 -11.05 -22.31 27.29
C ASP A 158 -10.16 -23.56 27.10
#